data_AF-A0A914NT93-F1
#
_entry.id   AF-A0A914NT93-F1
#
_cell.length_a   1.000
_cell.length_b   1.000
_cell.length_c   1.000
_cell.angle_alpha   90.00
_cell.angle_beta   90.00
_cell.angle_gamma   90.00
#
_symmetry.space_group_name_H-M   'P 1'
#
loop_
_entity.id
_entity.type
_entity.pdbx_description
1 polymer ?
#
loop_
_entity_poly.entity_id
_entity_poly.type
_entity_poly.pdbx_seq_one_letter_code
_entity_poly.pdbx_strand_id
1 'polypeptide(L)' 'MVSDIFRCIIDNGQIPHTWKSSLIIPLYKKGEKSDPKNYRPISLTCTLCRILERIIAQQLTKFLEDN' A
#
# COMPACT_ATOMS: atom_id res chain seq x y z
N MET A 1 -11.60 -13.65 10.77
CA MET A 1 -10.12 -13.70 10.86
C MET A 1 -9.48 -12.41 10.31
N VAL A 2 -9.47 -12.15 8.98
CA VAL A 2 -8.86 -10.92 8.43
C VAL A 2 -9.67 -9.66 8.74
N SER A 3 -11.01 -9.76 8.72
CA SER A 3 -11.92 -8.71 9.16
C SER A 3 -11.65 -8.22 10.57
N ASP A 4 -11.30 -9.14 11.48
CA ASP A 4 -11.07 -8.84 12.90
C ASP A 4 -9.73 -8.10 13.08
N ILE A 5 -8.73 -8.44 12.26
CA ILE A 5 -7.47 -7.69 12.19
C ILE A 5 -7.74 -6.26 11.70
N PHE A 6 -8.53 -6.08 10.64
CA PHE A 6 -8.83 -4.73 10.13
C PHE A 6 -9.61 -3.89 11.13
N ARG A 7 -10.61 -4.47 11.81
CA ARG A 7 -11.32 -3.78 12.90
C ARG A 7 -10.35 -3.37 14.01
N CYS A 8 -9.53 -4.29 14.48
CA CYS A 8 -8.52 -4.00 15.50
C CYS A 8 -7.57 -2.85 15.09
N ILE A 9 -7.12 -2.81 13.84
CA ILE A 9 -6.28 -1.72 13.33
C ILE A 9 -7.04 -0.40 13.30
N ILE A 10 -8.31 -0.39 12.86
CA ILE A 10 -9.13 0.83 12.80
C ILE A 10 -9.43 1.35 14.21
N ASP A 11 -9.83 0.47 15.12
CA ASP A 11 -10.22 0.83 16.49
C ASP A 11 -9.02 1.33 17.31
N ASN A 12 -7.85 0.70 17.16
CA ASN A 12 -6.65 1.08 17.91
C ASN A 12 -5.75 2.08 17.17
N GLY A 13 -5.98 2.33 15.87
CA GLY A 13 -5.13 3.18 15.04
C GLY A 13 -3.71 2.64 14.80
N GLN A 14 -3.45 1.35 15.06
CA GLN A 14 -2.11 0.75 15.01
C GLN A 14 -1.97 -0.24 13.86
N ILE A 15 -1.11 0.08 12.89
CA ILE A 15 -0.75 -0.81 11.78
C ILE A 15 0.50 -1.63 12.15
N PRO A 16 0.53 -2.95 11.87
CA PRO A 16 1.71 -3.79 12.08
C PRO A 16 2.96 -3.22 11.39
N HIS A 17 4.12 -3.28 12.05
CA HIS A 17 5.37 -2.72 11.51
C HIS A 17 5.73 -3.32 10.14
N THR A 18 5.51 -4.63 9.95
CA THR A 18 5.76 -5.33 8.69
C THR A 18 4.92 -4.82 7.52
N TRP A 19 3.75 -4.24 7.78
CA TRP A 19 2.88 -3.68 6.74
C TRP A 19 3.31 -2.27 6.32
N LYS A 20 4.10 -1.58 7.17
CA LYS A 20 4.65 -0.24 6.88
C LYS A 20 5.89 -0.29 5.99
N SER A 21 6.47 -1.48 5.79
CA SER A 21 7.62 -1.70 4.91
C SER A 21 7.18 -2.10 3.50
N SER A 22 8.03 -1.81 2.51
CA SER A 22 7.82 -2.26 1.14
C SER A 22 9.13 -2.76 0.52
N LEU A 23 9.04 -3.72 -0.38
CA LEU A 23 10.17 -4.19 -1.15
C LEU A 23 10.28 -3.35 -2.43
N ILE A 24 11.42 -2.71 -2.65
CA ILE A 24 11.68 -1.96 -3.87
C ILE A 24 12.26 -2.89 -4.93
N ILE A 25 11.54 -3.05 -6.04
CA ILE A 25 11.95 -3.88 -7.17
C ILE A 25 12.25 -2.95 -8.36
N PRO A 26 13.49 -2.89 -8.88
CA PRO A 26 13.80 -2.13 -10.08
C PRO A 26 13.25 -2.85 -11.31
N LEU A 27 12.32 -2.22 -12.03
CA LEU A 27 11.78 -2.70 -13.29
C LEU A 27 12.43 -1.98 -14.46
N TYR A 28 13.08 -2.71 -15.36
CA TYR A 28 13.67 -2.14 -16.56
C TYR A 28 12.62 -1.45 -17.43
N LYS A 29 12.93 -0.23 -17.90
CA LYS A 29 12.02 0.58 -18.72
C LYS A 29 12.44 0.60 -20.19
N LYS A 30 13.65 1.09 -20.51
CA LYS A 30 14.21 1.22 -21.88
C LYS A 30 15.68 1.66 -21.83
N GLY A 31 16.42 1.53 -22.94
CA GLY A 31 17.82 1.99 -23.04
C GLY A 31 18.83 0.92 -22.63
N GLU A 32 20.02 1.34 -22.20
CA GLU A 32 21.08 0.41 -21.78
C GLU A 32 20.75 -0.24 -20.43
N LYS A 33 20.87 -1.56 -20.31
CA LYS A 33 20.54 -2.30 -19.06
C LYS A 33 21.56 -2.10 -17.93
N SER A 34 22.75 -1.62 -18.25
CA SER A 34 23.83 -1.31 -17.30
C SER A 34 23.59 0.01 -16.57
N ASP A 35 22.90 0.97 -17.18
CA ASP A 35 22.59 2.27 -16.58
C ASP A 35 21.41 2.15 -15.61
N PRO A 36 21.61 2.38 -14.30
CA PRO A 36 20.54 2.31 -13.29
C PRO A 36 19.38 3.28 -13.57
N LYS A 37 19.61 4.39 -14.28
CA LYS A 37 18.57 5.39 -14.61
C LYS A 37 17.49 4.82 -15.53
N ASN A 38 17.78 3.71 -16.21
CA ASN A 38 16.87 3.04 -17.12
C ASN A 38 15.88 2.09 -16.41
N TYR A 39 15.90 2.04 -15.08
CA TYR A 39 14.96 1.28 -14.26
C TYR A 39 13.98 2.21 -13.53
N ARG A 40 12.76 1.72 -13.35
CA ARG A 40 11.74 2.34 -12.51
C ARG A 40 11.64 1.55 -11.22
N PRO A 41 11.78 2.16 -10.03
CA PRO A 41 11.51 1.46 -8.79
C PRO A 41 10.00 1.21 -8.66
N ILE A 42 9.62 -0.01 -8.31
CA ILE A 42 8.25 -0.38 -7.95
C ILE A 42 8.26 -0.83 -6.49
N SER A 43 7.38 -0.23 -5.69
CA SER A 43 7.19 -0.62 -4.30
C SER A 43 6.17 -1.76 -4.20
N LEU A 44 6.62 -2.94 -3.80
CA LEU A 44 5.76 -4.06 -3.45
C LEU A 44 5.39 -3.95 -1.97
N THR A 45 4.17 -3.48 -1.70
CA THR A 45 3.62 -3.35 -0.34
C THR A 45 2.83 -4.60 0.07
N CYS A 46 2.61 -4.77 1.38
CA CYS A 46 1.78 -5.85 1.91
C CYS A 46 0.37 -5.82 1.30
N THR A 47 -0.10 -6.96 0.77
CA THR A 47 -1.43 -7.07 0.14
C THR A 47 -2.55 -6.69 1.09
N LEU A 48 -2.46 -7.09 2.37
CA LEU A 48 -3.46 -6.76 3.38
C LEU A 48 -3.50 -5.26 3.69
N CYS A 49 -2.34 -4.59 3.69
CA CYS A 49 -2.24 -3.13 3.84
C CYS A 49 -2.98 -2.42 2.70
N ARG A 50 -2.73 -2.83 1.45
CA ARG A 50 -3.43 -2.26 0.28
C ARG A 50 -4.94 -2.44 0.32
N ILE A 51 -5.42 -3.57 0.84
CA ILE A 51 -6.87 -3.81 1.00
C ILE A 51 -7.44 -2.86 2.05
N LEU A 52 -6.77 -2.71 3.20
CA LEU A 52 -7.19 -1.79 4.25
C LEU A 52 -7.20 -0.34 3.77
N GLU A 53 -6.15 0.11 3.07
CA GLU A 53 -6.07 1.43 2.45
C GLU A 53 -7.25 1.71 1.53
N ARG A 54 -7.64 0.72 0.70
CA ARG A 54 -8.79 0.85 -0.19
C ARG A 54 -10.11 0.98 0.59
N ILE A 55 -10.29 0.20 1.66
CA ILE A 55 -11.48 0.26 2.52
C ILE A 55 -11.60 1.64 3.19
N ILE A 56 -10.49 2.17 3.70
CA ILE A 56 -10.45 3.49 4.34
C ILE A 56 -10.70 4.59 3.30
N ALA A 57 -10.03 4.52 2.14
CA ALA A 57 -10.21 5.50 1.07
C ALA A 57 -11.66 5.56 0.59
N GLN A 58 -12.32 4.41 0.40
CA GLN A 58 -13.73 4.37 0.01
C GLN A 58 -14.65 5.03 1.04
N GLN A 59 -14.43 4.77 2.33
CA GLN A 59 -15.22 5.39 3.40
C GLN A 59 -14.99 6.91 3.46
N LEU A 60 -13.73 7.34 3.32
CA LEU A 60 -13.37 8.75 3.35
C LEU A 60 -13.95 9.50 2.14
N THR A 61 -13.82 8.95 0.94
CA THR A 61 -14.40 9.53 -0.28
C THR A 61 -15.91 9.66 -0.13
N LYS A 62 -16.60 8.61 0.31
CA LYS A 62 -18.04 8.66 0.55
C LYS A 62 -18.40 9.76 1.57
N PHE A 63 -17.69 9.85 2.68
CA PHE A 63 -17.92 10.88 3.68
C PHE A 63 -17.74 12.30 3.12
N LEU A 64 -16.76 12.51 2.25
CA LEU A 64 -16.49 13.80 1.62
C LEU A 64 -17.46 14.15 0.48
N GLU A 65 -18.15 13.16 -0.09
CA GLU A 65 -19.17 13.36 -1.14
C GLU A 65 -20.57 13.54 -0.54
N ASP A 66 -20.87 12.88 0.58
CA ASP A 66 -22.16 12.93 1.28
C ASP A 66 -22.32 14.17 2.20
N ASN A 67 -21.23 14.91 2.48
CA ASN A 67 -21.21 16.16 3.28
C ASN A 67 -20.72 17.33 2.45
#